data_AF-A0A7S1ASY0-F1
#
_entry.id   AF-A0A7S1ASY0-F1
#
_cell.length_a   1.000
_cell.length_b   1.000
_cell.length_c   1.000
_cell.angle_alpha   90.00
_cell.angle_beta   90.00
_cell.angle_gamma   90.00
#
_symmetry.space_group_name_H-M   'P 1'
#
loop_
_entity.id
_entity.type
_entity.pdbx_description
1 polymer ?
#
loop_
_entity_poly.entity_id
_entity_poly.type
_entity_poly.pdbx_seq_one_letter_code
_entity_poly.pdbx_strand_id
1 'polypeptide(L)'
;GTGSSAEKIVKLALRQFDHCYETILGANLNVFDFVRTKDEVLRITRRARENNALVVHTLMLPEPRQVMTEEVERKTEEGEAELNAVDLWDALLSRLEVMLKSKRCPPVQSIVSRETKHMLEAIEFTRMLDDGAMPHLWKEADVVLIGLSRAGKTP
;
A
#
# COMPACT_ATOMS: atom_id res chain seq x y z
N GLY A 1 -5.39 1.60 -4.46
CA GLY A 1 -4.49 2.25 -3.49
C GLY A 1 -3.09 2.32 -4.07
N THR A 2 -2.10 2.80 -3.33
CA THR A 2 -0.70 2.96 -3.83
C THR A 2 0.09 1.65 -3.92
N GLY A 3 -0.41 0.55 -3.34
CA GLY A 3 0.30 -0.74 -3.32
C GLY A 3 1.44 -0.83 -2.29
N SER A 4 1.78 0.26 -1.60
CA SER A 4 2.94 0.33 -0.70
C SER A 4 2.90 -0.67 0.47
N SER A 5 1.71 -0.96 1.03
CA SER A 5 1.57 -1.96 2.09
C SER A 5 1.90 -3.37 1.59
N ALA A 6 1.38 -3.73 0.41
CA ALA A 6 1.65 -5.04 -0.19
C ALA A 6 3.13 -5.18 -0.54
N GLU A 7 3.72 -4.14 -1.13
CA GLU A 7 5.14 -4.09 -1.46
C GLU A 7 6.04 -4.32 -0.23
N LYS A 8 5.75 -3.64 0.88
CA LYS A 8 6.46 -3.81 2.15
C LYS A 8 6.34 -5.23 2.69
N ILE A 9 5.14 -5.80 2.69
CA ILE A 9 4.90 -7.16 3.17
C ILE A 9 5.67 -8.17 2.31
N VAL A 10 5.61 -8.04 0.98
CA VAL A 10 6.34 -8.92 0.05
C VAL A 10 7.84 -8.80 0.27
N LYS A 11 8.39 -7.59 0.37
CA LYS A 11 9.81 -7.38 0.67
C LYS A 11 10.24 -8.01 1.99
N LEU A 12 9.41 -7.93 3.03
CA LEU A 12 9.67 -8.58 4.32
C LEU A 12 9.60 -10.11 4.21
N ALA A 13 8.61 -10.65 3.50
CA ALA A 13 8.47 -12.08 3.29
C ALA A 13 9.67 -12.66 2.50
N LEU A 14 10.15 -11.94 1.48
CA LEU A 14 11.31 -12.34 0.68
C LEU A 14 12.59 -12.48 1.52
N ARG A 15 12.75 -11.69 2.59
CA ARG A 15 13.88 -11.83 3.53
C ARG A 15 13.85 -13.14 4.34
N GLN A 16 12.74 -13.87 4.37
CA GLN A 16 12.72 -15.20 5.00
C GLN A 16 13.43 -16.25 4.14
N PHE A 17 13.83 -15.88 2.92
CA PHE A 17 14.52 -16.74 1.96
C PHE A 17 15.94 -16.24 1.73
N ASP A 18 16.70 -15.94 2.80
CA ASP A 18 18.02 -15.30 2.73
C ASP A 18 19.01 -15.97 1.75
N HIS A 19 19.02 -17.31 1.69
CA HIS A 19 19.86 -18.06 0.75
C HIS A 19 19.50 -17.79 -0.72
N CYS A 20 18.23 -17.52 -0.98
CA CYS A 20 17.72 -17.06 -2.26
C CYS A 20 17.88 -15.53 -2.40
N TYR A 21 17.78 -14.74 -1.33
CA TYR A 21 17.85 -13.28 -1.40
C TYR A 21 19.22 -12.75 -1.84
N GLU A 22 20.31 -13.35 -1.38
CA GLU A 22 21.68 -12.96 -1.75
C GLU A 22 22.07 -13.44 -3.16
N THR A 23 21.43 -14.50 -3.66
CA THR A 23 21.72 -15.12 -4.98
C THR A 23 20.75 -14.66 -6.07
N ILE A 24 19.50 -14.40 -5.67
CA ILE A 24 18.38 -13.89 -6.49
C ILE A 24 18.28 -12.39 -6.22
N LEU A 25 19.24 -11.65 -6.75
CA LEU A 25 19.14 -10.19 -6.90
C LEU A 25 18.11 -9.80 -7.99
N GLY A 26 16.98 -10.52 -8.11
CA GLY A 26 16.17 -10.53 -9.33
C GLY A 26 14.68 -10.86 -9.17
N ALA A 27 14.08 -10.76 -7.98
CA ALA A 27 12.62 -10.73 -7.91
C ALA A 27 12.14 -9.40 -8.53
N ASN A 28 11.76 -9.43 -9.81
CA ASN A 28 11.23 -8.28 -10.54
C ASN A 28 9.87 -7.88 -9.95
N LEU A 29 9.90 -7.02 -8.93
CA LEU A 29 8.72 -6.52 -8.25
C LEU A 29 8.11 -5.37 -9.06
N ASN A 30 6.96 -5.62 -9.68
CA ASN A 30 6.18 -4.62 -10.39
C ASN A 30 4.96 -4.24 -9.56
N VAL A 31 4.88 -2.97 -9.14
CA VAL A 31 3.75 -2.46 -8.36
C VAL A 31 2.77 -1.77 -9.30
N PHE A 32 1.50 -2.18 -9.25
CA PHE A 32 0.40 -1.52 -9.95
C PHE A 32 -0.47 -0.79 -8.93
N ASP A 33 -0.48 0.53 -9.00
CA ASP A 33 -1.30 1.37 -8.13
C ASP A 33 -2.67 1.67 -8.77
N PHE A 34 -3.58 2.14 -7.93
CA PHE A 34 -4.91 2.64 -8.33
C PHE A 34 -5.76 1.74 -9.24
N VAL A 35 -5.52 0.42 -9.25
CA VAL A 35 -6.35 -0.58 -9.96
C VAL A 35 -7.80 -0.51 -9.46
N ARG A 36 -8.71 -0.15 -10.37
CA ARG A 36 -10.13 0.13 -10.08
C ARG A 36 -11.09 -0.54 -11.04
N THR A 37 -10.62 -0.99 -12.19
CA THR A 37 -11.47 -1.51 -13.28
C THR A 37 -11.17 -2.97 -13.57
N LYS A 38 -12.14 -3.68 -14.15
CA LYS A 38 -11.93 -5.06 -14.64
C LYS A 38 -10.79 -5.14 -15.66
N ASP A 39 -10.69 -4.16 -16.57
CA ASP A 39 -9.74 -4.22 -17.67
C ASP A 39 -8.29 -4.09 -17.18
N GLU A 40 -8.07 -3.33 -16.11
CA GLU A 40 -6.77 -3.27 -15.43
C GLU A 40 -6.40 -4.61 -14.82
N VAL A 41 -7.33 -5.26 -14.13
CA VAL A 41 -7.11 -6.60 -13.55
C VAL A 41 -6.75 -7.59 -14.65
N LEU A 42 -7.54 -7.65 -15.72
CA LEU A 42 -7.30 -8.56 -16.86
C LEU A 42 -5.93 -8.32 -17.53
N ARG A 43 -5.50 -7.06 -17.65
CA ARG A 43 -4.16 -6.75 -18.18
C ARG A 43 -3.06 -7.25 -17.24
N ILE A 44 -3.23 -7.08 -15.93
CA ILE A 44 -2.25 -7.51 -14.93
C ILE A 44 -2.18 -9.04 -14.87
N THR A 45 -3.32 -9.74 -14.86
CA THR A 45 -3.36 -11.21 -14.81
C THR A 45 -2.77 -11.83 -16.06
N ARG A 46 -3.04 -11.28 -17.25
CA ARG A 46 -2.41 -11.71 -18.50
C ARG A 46 -0.89 -11.59 -18.43
N ARG A 47 -0.39 -10.41 -18.04
CA ARG A 47 1.05 -10.17 -17.91
C ARG A 47 1.67 -11.10 -16.86
N ALA A 48 0.96 -11.40 -15.77
CA ALA A 48 1.43 -12.32 -14.75
C ALA A 48 1.59 -13.74 -15.30
N ARG A 49 0.61 -14.24 -16.06
CA ARG A 49 0.71 -15.57 -16.71
C ARG A 49 1.86 -15.63 -17.71
N GLU A 50 2.00 -14.63 -18.57
CA GLU A 50 3.10 -14.54 -19.55
C GLU A 50 4.49 -14.61 -18.91
N ASN A 51 4.62 -14.10 -17.69
CA ASN A 51 5.89 -14.06 -16.95
C ASN A 51 5.98 -15.12 -15.84
N ASN A 52 5.00 -16.02 -15.74
CA ASN A 52 4.87 -16.97 -14.63
C ASN A 52 5.07 -16.31 -13.25
N ALA A 53 4.44 -15.16 -13.05
CA ALA A 53 4.63 -14.31 -11.88
C ALA A 53 3.53 -14.50 -10.83
N LEU A 54 3.90 -14.36 -9.56
CA LEU A 54 2.97 -14.30 -8.44
C LEU A 54 2.31 -12.93 -8.36
N VAL A 55 0.99 -12.88 -8.38
CA VAL A 55 0.19 -11.66 -8.15
C VAL A 55 -0.14 -11.54 -6.67
N VAL A 56 0.41 -10.55 -6.00
CA VAL A 56 0.04 -10.23 -4.61
C VAL A 56 -0.83 -8.97 -4.62
N HIS A 57 -2.05 -9.04 -4.11
CA HIS A 57 -3.01 -7.95 -4.24
C HIS A 57 -3.73 -7.57 -2.95
N THR A 58 -4.21 -6.33 -2.94
CA THR A 58 -5.01 -5.72 -1.87
C THR A 58 -6.29 -5.10 -2.42
N LEU A 59 -6.92 -5.76 -3.39
CA LEU A 59 -8.15 -5.30 -4.04
C LEU A 59 -9.32 -5.32 -3.04
N MET A 60 -9.99 -4.18 -2.89
CA MET A 60 -11.14 -4.03 -1.98
C MET A 60 -12.46 -3.72 -2.71
N LEU A 61 -12.38 -3.23 -3.96
CA LEU A 61 -13.58 -2.94 -4.74
C LEU A 61 -14.21 -4.24 -5.25
N PRO A 62 -15.55 -4.39 -5.18
CA PRO A 62 -16.22 -5.63 -5.55
C PRO A 62 -15.88 -6.13 -6.95
N GLU A 63 -15.94 -5.26 -7.96
CA GLU A 63 -15.73 -5.67 -9.37
C GLU A 63 -14.29 -6.15 -9.63
N PRO A 64 -13.21 -5.39 -9.36
CA PRO A 64 -11.84 -5.89 -9.54
C PRO A 64 -11.55 -7.18 -8.77
N ARG A 65 -12.12 -7.33 -7.57
CA ARG A 65 -11.91 -8.50 -6.73
C ARG A 65 -12.61 -9.74 -7.30
N GLN A 66 -13.84 -9.58 -7.77
CA GLN A 66 -14.57 -10.65 -8.45
C GLN A 66 -13.80 -11.12 -9.69
N VAL A 67 -13.37 -10.18 -10.54
CA VAL A 67 -12.62 -10.49 -11.76
C VAL A 67 -11.30 -11.20 -11.45
N MET A 68 -10.58 -10.78 -10.42
CA MET A 68 -9.35 -11.47 -9.99
C MET A 68 -9.65 -12.91 -9.56
N THR A 69 -10.74 -13.13 -8.82
CA THR A 69 -11.15 -14.48 -8.37
C THR A 69 -11.49 -15.37 -9.56
N GLU A 70 -12.29 -14.85 -10.50
CA GLU A 70 -12.64 -15.56 -11.74
C GLU A 70 -11.39 -15.92 -12.56
N GLU A 71 -10.42 -15.01 -12.64
CA GLU A 71 -9.16 -15.25 -13.34
C GLU A 71 -8.29 -16.31 -12.66
N VAL A 72 -8.28 -16.37 -11.33
CA VAL A 72 -7.54 -17.40 -10.58
C VAL A 72 -8.18 -18.77 -10.76
N GLU A 73 -9.51 -18.85 -10.79
CA GLU A 73 -10.26 -20.09 -10.95
C GLU A 73 -10.36 -20.57 -12.40
N ARG A 74 -10.06 -19.70 -13.37
CA ARG A 74 -10.13 -20.02 -14.80
C ARG A 74 -9.14 -21.14 -15.14
N LYS A 75 -9.67 -22.19 -15.79
CA LYS A 75 -8.83 -23.25 -16.38
C LYS A 75 -7.93 -22.67 -17.48
N THR A 76 -6.66 -23.02 -17.42
CA THR A 76 -5.68 -22.68 -18.45
C THR A 76 -5.81 -23.59 -19.66
N GLU A 77 -5.53 -23.04 -20.83
CA GLU A 77 -5.38 -23.81 -22.06
C GLU A 77 -3.98 -24.44 -22.13
N GLU A 78 -3.79 -25.42 -23.03
CA GLU A 78 -2.49 -26.06 -23.20
C GLU A 78 -1.41 -25.01 -23.58
N GLY A 79 -0.38 -24.90 -22.73
CA GLY A 79 0.74 -23.97 -22.92
C GLY A 79 0.62 -22.65 -22.16
N GLU A 80 -0.50 -22.37 -21.48
CA GLU A 80 -0.66 -21.20 -20.63
C GLU A 80 -0.31 -21.53 -19.16
N ALA A 81 0.46 -20.64 -18.50
CA ALA A 81 0.79 -20.79 -17.08
C ALA A 81 -0.44 -20.51 -16.20
N GLU A 82 -0.58 -21.28 -15.11
CA GLU A 82 -1.59 -21.01 -14.09
C GLU A 82 -1.35 -19.65 -13.42
N LEU A 83 -2.45 -18.97 -13.07
CA LEU A 83 -2.37 -17.70 -12.36
C LEU A 83 -2.17 -17.97 -10.87
N ASN A 84 -0.97 -17.67 -10.37
CA ASN A 84 -0.69 -17.67 -8.95
C ASN A 84 -1.06 -16.31 -8.36
N ALA A 85 -2.03 -16.25 -7.44
CA ALA A 85 -2.42 -15.01 -6.78
C ALA A 85 -2.65 -15.18 -5.27
N VAL A 86 -2.37 -14.11 -4.52
CA VAL A 86 -2.57 -14.03 -3.07
C VAL A 86 -3.31 -12.73 -2.72
N ASP A 87 -4.46 -12.86 -2.06
CA ASP A 87 -5.17 -11.75 -1.43
C ASP A 87 -4.61 -11.52 -0.01
N LEU A 88 -3.91 -10.40 0.19
CA LEU A 88 -3.34 -10.07 1.51
C LEU A 88 -4.38 -9.62 2.53
N TRP A 89 -5.58 -9.22 2.10
CA TRP A 89 -6.61 -8.71 3.00
C TRP A 89 -7.61 -9.76 3.43
N ASP A 90 -7.99 -10.68 2.55
CA ASP A 90 -9.21 -11.45 2.80
C ASP A 90 -9.13 -12.32 4.06
N ALA A 91 -8.00 -12.98 4.29
CA ALA A 91 -7.80 -13.80 5.48
C ALA A 91 -7.92 -12.97 6.77
N LEU A 92 -7.31 -11.78 6.81
CA LEU A 92 -7.34 -10.90 7.96
C LEU A 92 -8.73 -10.30 8.18
N LEU A 93 -9.33 -9.74 7.11
CA LEU A 93 -10.63 -9.09 7.20
C LEU A 93 -11.73 -10.09 7.59
N SER A 94 -11.71 -11.30 7.04
CA SER A 94 -12.68 -12.36 7.41
C SER A 94 -12.63 -12.68 8.90
N ARG A 95 -11.43 -12.72 9.49
CA ARG A 95 -11.26 -12.96 10.94
C ARG A 95 -11.76 -11.77 11.76
N LEU A 96 -11.47 -10.56 11.32
CA LEU A 96 -11.95 -9.34 11.98
C LEU A 96 -13.48 -9.24 11.94
N GLU A 97 -14.14 -9.60 10.84
CA GLU A 97 -15.60 -9.60 10.76
C GLU A 97 -16.25 -10.50 11.82
N VAL A 98 -15.67 -11.70 12.01
CA VAL A 98 -16.11 -12.65 13.03
C VAL A 98 -15.86 -12.11 14.43
N MET A 99 -14.65 -11.61 14.70
CA MET A 99 -14.27 -11.11 16.03
C MET A 99 -15.05 -9.86 16.44
N LEU A 100 -15.26 -8.94 15.50
CA LEU A 100 -15.97 -7.68 15.73
C LEU A 100 -17.49 -7.82 15.59
N LYS A 101 -17.98 -9.00 15.15
CA LYS A 101 -19.39 -9.24 14.83
C LYS A 101 -19.98 -8.17 13.91
N SER A 102 -19.18 -7.74 12.94
CA SER A 102 -19.50 -6.64 12.03
C SER A 102 -19.09 -7.00 10.62
N LYS A 103 -19.83 -6.52 9.62
CA LYS A 103 -19.47 -6.70 8.20
C LYS A 103 -18.46 -5.64 7.79
N ARG A 104 -17.62 -5.95 6.80
CA ARG A 104 -16.74 -4.95 6.15
C ARG A 104 -17.58 -3.76 5.67
N CYS A 105 -17.13 -2.56 6.01
CA CYS A 105 -17.60 -1.35 5.35
C CYS A 105 -16.96 -1.25 3.96
N PRO A 106 -17.69 -0.74 2.94
CA PRO A 106 -17.07 -0.40 1.67
C PRO A 106 -15.92 0.59 1.91
N PRO A 107 -14.85 0.55 1.09
CA PRO A 107 -13.73 1.45 1.24
C PRO A 107 -14.24 2.89 1.16
N VAL A 108 -14.13 3.60 2.28
CA VAL A 108 -14.56 4.99 2.40
C VAL A 108 -13.75 5.81 1.41
N GLN A 109 -14.41 6.46 0.45
CA GLN A 109 -13.77 7.48 -0.36
C GLN A 109 -13.39 8.64 0.56
N SER A 110 -12.09 8.76 0.85
CA SER A 110 -11.43 9.97 1.34
C SER A 110 -12.31 10.88 2.21
N ILE A 111 -12.77 10.39 3.36
CA ILE A 111 -12.96 11.31 4.48
C ILE A 111 -11.54 11.66 4.87
N VAL A 112 -11.14 12.92 4.69
CA VAL A 112 -9.87 13.43 5.22
C VAL A 112 -9.83 12.98 6.67
N SER A 113 -8.98 12.00 6.97
CA SER A 113 -8.98 11.42 8.31
C SER A 113 -8.57 12.53 9.28
N ARG A 114 -9.03 12.43 10.53
CA ARG A 114 -8.62 13.40 11.55
C ARG A 114 -7.10 13.50 11.62
N GLU A 115 -6.39 12.37 11.47
CA GLU A 115 -4.92 12.36 11.43
C GLU A 115 -4.37 13.10 10.21
N THR A 116 -4.99 12.95 9.04
CA THR A 116 -4.56 13.64 7.81
C THR A 116 -4.74 15.16 7.95
N LYS A 117 -5.85 15.59 8.56
CA LYS A 117 -6.09 17.00 8.86
C LYS A 117 -5.04 17.55 9.85
N HIS A 118 -4.80 16.85 10.96
CA HIS A 118 -3.77 17.25 11.92
C HIS A 118 -2.37 17.31 11.30
N MET A 119 -2.05 16.37 10.40
CA MET A 119 -0.77 16.39 9.69
C MET A 119 -0.63 17.62 8.77
N LEU A 120 -1.68 17.99 8.05
CA LEU A 120 -1.69 19.22 7.24
C LEU A 120 -1.52 20.47 8.10
N GLU A 121 -2.25 20.55 9.21
CA GLU A 121 -2.14 21.65 10.18
C GLU A 121 -0.71 21.76 10.73
N ALA A 122 -0.08 20.64 11.08
CA ALA A 122 1.30 20.62 11.56
C ALA A 122 2.32 21.07 10.49
N ILE A 123 2.12 20.67 9.23
CA ILE A 123 2.97 21.10 8.10
C ILE A 123 2.82 22.62 7.88
N GLU A 124 1.58 23.13 7.86
CA GLU A 124 1.32 24.56 7.70
C GLU A 124 1.90 25.37 8.86
N PHE A 125 1.69 24.92 10.11
CA PHE A 125 2.26 25.53 11.31
C PHE A 125 3.78 25.61 11.23
N THR A 126 4.45 24.50 10.86
CA THR A 126 5.92 24.46 10.71
C THR A 126 6.40 25.41 9.62
N ARG A 127 5.72 25.43 8.45
CA ARG A 127 6.06 26.33 7.33
C ARG A 127 5.91 27.80 7.70
N MET A 128 4.90 28.17 8.50
CA MET A 128 4.69 29.55 8.96
C MET A 128 5.76 30.03 9.95
N LEU A 129 6.50 29.12 10.58
CA LEU A 129 7.48 29.42 11.63
C LEU A 129 8.95 29.29 11.18
N ASP A 130 9.21 28.71 10.00
CA ASP A 130 10.56 28.42 9.49
C ASP A 130 11.39 29.70 9.22
N ASP A 131 10.76 30.80 8.82
CA ASP A 131 11.42 32.10 8.58
C ASP A 131 11.51 33.01 9.81
N GLY A 132 10.98 32.54 10.95
CA GLY A 132 10.91 33.31 12.19
C GLY A 132 9.94 34.50 12.16
N ALA A 133 9.02 34.58 11.18
CA ALA A 133 8.07 35.69 11.06
C ALA A 133 7.06 35.77 12.21
N MET A 134 6.76 34.65 12.87
CA MET A 134 5.78 34.59 13.97
C MET A 134 6.37 34.01 15.27
N PRO A 135 7.41 34.65 15.85
CA PRO A 135 8.20 34.08 16.95
C PRO A 135 7.46 34.07 18.30
N HIS A 136 6.19 34.47 18.34
CA HIS A 136 5.34 34.38 19.54
C HIS A 136 4.55 33.06 19.58
N LEU A 137 4.34 32.40 18.44
CA LEU A 137 3.60 31.15 18.32
C LEU A 137 4.41 29.91 18.77
N TRP A 138 5.70 30.06 19.12
CA TRP A 138 6.52 28.94 19.64
C TRP A 138 5.93 28.27 20.89
N LYS A 139 5.10 28.98 21.66
CA LYS A 139 4.42 28.43 22.85
C LYS A 139 3.31 27.45 22.50
N GLU A 140 2.83 27.49 21.26
CA GLU A 140 1.79 26.60 20.74
C GLU A 140 2.39 25.37 20.05
N ALA A 141 3.72 25.31 19.91
CA ALA A 141 4.40 24.19 19.27
C ALA A 141 4.44 22.95 20.18
N ASP A 142 4.11 21.79 19.62
CA ASP A 142 4.29 20.50 20.31
C ASP A 142 5.77 20.16 20.52
N VAL A 143 6.63 20.56 19.59
CA VAL A 143 8.09 20.31 19.61
C VAL A 143 8.83 21.55 19.14
N VAL A 144 9.89 21.94 19.86
CA VAL A 144 10.79 23.04 19.48
C VAL A 144 12.20 22.50 19.25
N LEU A 145 12.75 22.69 18.04
CA LEU A 145 14.12 22.31 17.69
C LEU A 145 15.06 23.50 17.86
N ILE A 146 15.99 23.44 18.82
CA ILE A 146 16.99 24.47 19.09
C ILE A 146 18.37 23.93 18.73
N GLY A 147 19.14 24.69 17.94
CA GLY A 147 20.50 24.29 17.57
C GLY A 147 21.23 25.36 16.78
N LEU A 148 22.56 25.21 16.68
CA LEU A 148 23.44 26.12 15.94
C LEU A 148 23.02 26.25 14.47
N SER A 149 23.46 27.33 13.81
CA SER A 149 23.23 27.50 12.37
C SER A 149 23.78 26.29 11.61
N ARG A 150 23.00 25.78 10.65
CA ARG A 150 23.28 24.57 9.84
C ARG A 150 23.19 23.22 10.57
N ALA A 151 22.57 23.15 11.75
CA ALA A 151 22.32 21.90 12.47
C ALA A 151 21.18 21.01 11.90
N GLY A 152 20.72 21.24 10.66
CA GLY A 152 19.66 20.41 10.04
C GLY A 152 18.27 20.54 10.68
N LYS A 153 17.95 21.71 11.27
CA LYS A 153 16.61 21.98 11.83
C LYS A 153 15.50 21.94 10.77
N THR A 154 15.85 22.30 9.54
CA THR A 154 15.02 22.20 8.33
C THR A 154 15.70 21.14 7.44
N PRO A 155 15.20 19.89 7.40
CA PRO A 155 15.80 18.78 6.67
C PRO A 155 15.49 18.79 5.16
#